data_AF-A0A859R020-F1
#
_entry.id   AF-A0A859R020-F1
#
_cell.length_a   1.000
_cell.length_b   1.000
_cell.length_c   1.000
_cell.angle_alpha   90.00
_cell.angle_beta   90.00
_cell.angle_gamma   90.00
#
_symmetry.space_group_name_H-M   'P 1'
#
loop_
_entity.id
_entity.type
_entity.pdbx_description
1 polymer ?
#
loop_
_entity_poly.entity_id
_entity_poly.type
_entity_poly.pdbx_seq_one_letter_code
_entity_poly.pdbx_strand_id
1 'polypeptide(L)'
;MDERAVIEQHLAQAERHVTDAIRHLKKQRTILDELERDGHDTSLAGELLATFEALYESHLADRDRLIGERAGFVQQPAERGTIDHPDPPGRRDK
;
A
#
# COMPACT_ATOMS: atom_id res chain seq x y z
N MET A 1 6.12 -20.62 -18.12
CA MET A 1 5.18 -20.42 -17.00
C MET A 1 3.89 -19.92 -17.60
N ASP A 2 2.76 -20.50 -17.20
CA ASP A 2 1.44 -20.18 -17.76
C ASP A 2 0.98 -18.79 -17.30
N GLU A 3 0.38 -18.02 -18.20
CA GLU A 3 -0.12 -16.66 -17.93
C GLU A 3 -1.09 -16.61 -16.74
N ARG A 4 -1.94 -17.64 -16.63
CA ARG A 4 -2.85 -17.82 -15.49
C ARG A 4 -2.12 -18.01 -14.16
N ALA A 5 -1.00 -18.74 -14.15
CA ALA A 5 -0.22 -18.95 -12.93
C ALA A 5 0.44 -17.65 -12.44
N VAL A 6 0.84 -16.77 -13.37
CA VAL A 6 1.40 -15.45 -13.05
C VAL A 6 0.33 -14.54 -12.44
N ILE A 7 -0.88 -14.53 -13.01
CA ILE A 7 -2.01 -13.73 -12.48
C ILE A 7 -2.38 -14.16 -11.06
N GLU A 8 -2.47 -15.47 -10.80
CA GLU A 8 -2.80 -15.98 -9.46
C GLU A 8 -1.70 -15.65 -8.43
N GLN A 9 -0.41 -15.69 -8.83
CA GLN A 9 0.69 -15.30 -7.96
C GLN A 9 0.64 -13.81 -7.60
N HIS A 10 0.42 -12.94 -8.58
CA HIS A 10 0.29 -11.50 -8.35
C HIS A 10 -0.94 -11.19 -7.50
N LEU A 11 -2.07 -11.86 -7.74
CA LEU A 11 -3.29 -11.69 -6.95
C LEU A 11 -3.06 -12.05 -5.49
N ALA A 12 -2.44 -13.21 -5.23
CA ALA A 12 -2.09 -13.62 -3.87
C ALA A 12 -1.12 -12.64 -3.20
N GLN A 13 -0.25 -11.97 -3.96
CA GLN A 13 0.63 -10.93 -3.42
C GLN A 13 -0.12 -9.65 -3.09
N ALA A 14 -0.99 -9.17 -3.98
CA ALA A 14 -1.84 -7.99 -3.74
C ALA A 14 -2.75 -8.19 -2.52
N GLU A 15 -3.37 -9.37 -2.37
CA GLU A 15 -4.21 -9.71 -1.22
C GLU A 15 -3.44 -9.71 0.11
N ARG A 16 -2.20 -10.22 0.12
CA ARG A 16 -1.33 -10.15 1.29
C ARG A 16 -1.01 -8.70 1.66
N HIS A 17 -0.61 -7.89 0.68
CA HIS A 17 -0.30 -6.47 0.93
C HIS A 17 -1.51 -5.69 1.45
N VAL A 18 -2.72 -5.94 0.90
CA VAL A 18 -3.99 -5.36 1.40
C VAL A 18 -4.21 -5.74 2.86
N THR A 19 -4.05 -7.01 3.20
CA THR A 19 -4.26 -7.51 4.57
C THR A 19 -3.27 -6.90 5.56
N ASP A 20 -2.01 -6.83 5.18
CA ASP A 20 -0.95 -6.26 6.03
C ASP A 20 -1.11 -4.74 6.19
N ALA A 21 -1.49 -4.03 5.12
CA ALA A 21 -1.78 -2.61 5.16
C ALA A 21 -2.93 -2.28 6.11
N ILE A 22 -4.06 -3.01 6.07
CA ILE A 22 -5.17 -2.80 7.00
C ILE A 22 -4.72 -2.96 8.46
N ARG A 23 -3.89 -3.98 8.74
CA ARG A 23 -3.35 -4.21 10.09
C ARG A 23 -2.48 -3.04 10.54
N HIS A 24 -1.59 -2.55 9.67
CA HIS A 24 -0.68 -1.45 9.98
C HIS A 24 -1.41 -0.12 10.13
N LEU A 25 -2.33 0.21 9.24
CA LEU A 25 -3.15 1.42 9.30
C LEU A 25 -3.94 1.49 10.60
N LYS A 26 -4.63 0.39 10.98
CA LYS A 26 -5.38 0.33 12.24
C LYS A 26 -4.48 0.60 13.45
N LYS A 27 -3.29 -0.01 13.48
CA LYS A 27 -2.33 0.17 14.58
C LYS A 27 -1.78 1.60 14.64
N GLN A 28 -1.39 2.16 13.50
CA GLN A 28 -0.84 3.52 13.42
C GLN A 28 -1.88 4.59 13.77
N ARG A 29 -3.15 4.39 13.39
CA ARG A 29 -4.26 5.26 13.80
C ARG A 29 -4.40 5.29 15.32
N THR A 30 -4.40 4.13 15.98
CA THR A 30 -4.48 4.06 17.44
C THR A 30 -3.30 4.74 18.13
N ILE A 31 -2.08 4.55 17.60
CA ILE A 31 -0.89 5.21 18.15
C ILE A 31 -0.97 6.73 17.99
N LEU A 32 -1.45 7.23 16.84
CA LEU A 32 -1.65 8.65 16.61
C LEU A 32 -2.68 9.25 17.57
N ASP A 33 -3.83 8.60 17.74
CA ASP A 33 -4.87 9.06 18.67
C ASP A 33 -4.34 9.15 20.11
N GLU A 34 -3.51 8.20 20.53
CA GLU A 34 -2.84 8.22 21.84
C GLU A 34 -1.84 9.37 21.96
N LEU A 35 -0.99 9.57 20.94
CA LEU A 35 0.02 10.63 20.93
C LEU A 35 -0.62 12.03 20.90
N GLU A 36 -1.67 12.23 20.11
CA GLU A 36 -2.42 13.50 20.06
C GLU A 36 -3.06 13.83 21.40
N ARG A 37 -3.68 12.84 22.05
CA ARG A 37 -4.28 13.01 23.37
C ARG A 37 -3.25 13.42 24.41
N ASP A 38 -2.06 12.85 24.33
CA ASP A 38 -0.97 13.12 25.27
C ASP A 38 -0.21 14.42 24.93
N GLY A 39 -0.63 15.14 23.88
CA GLY A 39 -0.11 16.46 23.49
C GLY A 39 1.20 16.42 22.71
N HIS A 40 1.55 15.27 22.15
CA HIS A 40 2.74 15.11 21.32
C HIS A 40 2.52 15.69 19.91
N ASP A 41 3.60 16.15 19.28
CA ASP A 41 3.59 16.50 17.86
C ASP A 41 3.48 15.23 17.02
N THR A 42 2.35 15.07 16.33
CA THR A 42 2.04 13.94 15.47
C THR A 42 2.17 14.23 13.98
N SER A 43 2.64 15.41 13.58
CA SER A 43 2.65 15.86 12.18
C SER A 43 3.36 14.85 11.25
N LEU A 44 4.58 14.44 11.61
CA LEU A 44 5.36 13.48 10.82
C LEU A 44 4.71 12.08 10.78
N ALA A 45 4.11 11.66 11.89
CA ALA A 45 3.43 10.37 11.96
C ALA A 45 2.13 10.36 11.15
N GLY A 46 1.43 11.50 11.07
CA GLY A 46 0.29 11.72 10.18
C GLY A 46 0.67 11.69 8.70
N GLU A 47 1.77 12.34 8.30
CA GLU A 47 2.29 12.29 6.93
C GLU A 47 2.67 10.86 6.51
N LEU A 48 3.32 10.12 7.41
CA LEU A 48 3.66 8.73 7.18
C LEU A 48 2.42 7.84 7.06
N LEU A 49 1.38 8.08 7.88
CA LEU A 49 0.12 7.37 7.78
C LEU A 49 -0.56 7.63 6.42
N ALA A 50 -0.59 8.88 5.96
CA ALA A 50 -1.14 9.24 4.65
C ALA A 50 -0.41 8.52 3.49
N THR A 51 0.91 8.35 3.60
CA THR A 51 1.70 7.57 2.63
C THR A 51 1.29 6.10 2.62
N PHE A 52 1.06 5.50 3.78
CA PHE A 52 0.56 4.12 3.87
C PHE A 52 -0.88 3.98 3.35
N GLU A 53 -1.74 4.97 3.56
CA GLU A 53 -3.09 4.99 3.00
C GLU A 53 -3.05 5.03 1.46
N ALA A 54 -2.19 5.84 0.86
CA ALA A 54 -2.00 5.87 -0.60
C ALA A 54 -1.47 4.54 -1.17
N LEU A 55 -0.52 3.90 -0.48
CA LEU A 55 -0.03 2.56 -0.86
C LEU A 55 -1.12 1.50 -0.77
N TYR A 56 -1.97 1.57 0.26
CA TYR A 56 -3.10 0.68 0.41
C TYR A 56 -4.10 0.81 -0.75
N GLU A 57 -4.43 2.04 -1.16
CA GLU A 57 -5.29 2.28 -2.33
C GLU A 57 -4.68 1.71 -3.62
N SER A 58 -3.37 1.88 -3.82
CA SER A 58 -2.67 1.28 -4.97
C SER A 58 -2.76 -0.25 -4.98
N HIS A 59 -2.64 -0.91 -3.81
CA HIS A 59 -2.75 -2.36 -3.72
C HIS A 59 -4.19 -2.86 -3.93
N LEU A 60 -5.20 -2.10 -3.50
CA LEU A 60 -6.60 -2.40 -3.81
C LEU A 60 -6.86 -2.32 -5.32
N ALA A 61 -6.40 -1.25 -5.96
CA ALA A 61 -6.56 -1.07 -7.41
C ALA A 61 -5.87 -2.18 -8.20
N ASP A 62 -4.67 -2.61 -7.80
CA ASP A 62 -3.96 -3.72 -8.41
C ASP A 62 -4.71 -5.06 -8.23
N ARG A 63 -5.22 -5.33 -7.02
CA ARG A 63 -6.04 -6.52 -6.75
C ARG A 63 -7.28 -6.54 -7.64
N ASP A 64 -8.02 -5.44 -7.70
CA ASP A 64 -9.27 -5.35 -8.44
C ASP A 64 -9.03 -5.48 -9.96
N ARG A 65 -7.92 -4.93 -10.45
CA ARG A 65 -7.44 -5.15 -11.83
C ARG A 65 -7.12 -6.62 -12.09
N LEU A 66 -6.36 -7.28 -11.22
CA LEU A 66 -5.98 -8.70 -11.37
C LEU A 66 -7.21 -9.62 -11.32
N ILE A 67 -8.21 -9.31 -10.50
CA ILE A 67 -9.51 -10.00 -10.50
C ILE A 67 -10.21 -9.84 -11.86
N GLY A 68 -10.19 -8.64 -12.45
CA GLY A 68 -10.72 -8.38 -13.78
C GLY A 68 -10.00 -9.18 -14.87
N GLU A 69 -8.66 -9.14 -14.88
CA GLU A 69 -7.83 -9.89 -15.83
C GLU A 69 -8.08 -11.40 -15.73
N ARG A 70 -8.18 -11.94 -14.50
CA ARG A 70 -8.53 -13.34 -14.24
C ARG A 70 -9.92 -13.72 -14.77
N ALA A 71 -10.89 -12.82 -14.68
CA ALA A 71 -12.24 -13.01 -15.17
C ALA A 71 -12.37 -12.82 -16.70
N GLY A 72 -11.29 -12.46 -17.40
CA GLY A 72 -11.29 -12.18 -18.84
C GLY A 72 -11.77 -10.77 -19.20
N PHE A 73 -11.95 -9.88 -18.21
CA PHE A 73 -12.24 -8.47 -18.45
C PHE A 73 -10.92 -7.70 -18.58
N VAL A 74 -10.45 -7.53 -19.83
CA VAL A 74 -9.33 -6.65 -20.14
C VAL A 74 -9.79 -5.20 -20.00
N GLN A 75 -9.56 -4.58 -18.84
CA GLN A 75 -9.47 -3.12 -18.78
C GLN A 75 -8.02 -2.75 -19.06
N GLN A 76 -7.82 -2.05 -20.19
CA GLN A 76 -6.51 -1.65 -20.72
C GLN A 76 -5.66 -0.94 -19.64
N PRO A 77 -4.34 -1.14 -19.62
CA PRO A 77 -3.49 -0.66 -18.54
C PRO A 77 -3.37 0.86 -18.61
N ALA A 78 -3.80 1.54 -17.55
CA ALA A 78 -3.22 2.82 -17.21
C ALA A 78 -1.71 2.58 -17.00
N GLU A 79 -0.95 3.28 -17.82
CA GLU A 79 0.49 3.19 -18.00
C GLU A 79 1.20 3.04 -16.66
N ARG A 80 2.13 2.08 -16.57
CA ARG A 80 3.05 1.94 -15.45
C ARG A 80 3.88 3.22 -15.33
N GLY A 81 3.36 4.22 -14.61
CA GLY A 81 4.18 5.15 -13.89
C GLY A 81 4.87 4.35 -12.79
N THR A 82 6.12 3.97 -13.02
CA THR A 82 7.06 3.67 -11.94
C THR A 82 7.00 4.83 -10.96
N ILE A 83 6.21 4.69 -9.90
CA ILE A 83 6.37 5.50 -8.70
C ILE A 83 7.70 5.01 -8.13
N ASP A 84 8.75 5.71 -8.56
CA ASP A 84 10.02 5.79 -7.88
C ASP A 84 9.71 6.03 -6.41
N HIS A 85 9.85 4.98 -5.60
CA HIS A 85 9.74 5.08 -4.16
C HIS A 85 10.94 5.92 -3.73
N PRO A 86 10.77 7.15 -3.24
CA PRO A 86 11.90 7.88 -2.70
C PRO A 86 12.40 7.08 -1.49
N ASP A 87 13.64 6.63 -1.58
CA ASP A 87 14.41 6.08 -0.49
C ASP A 87 14.18 6.97 0.76
N PRO A 88 13.71 6.45 1.90
CA PRO A 88 13.54 7.27 3.08
C PRO A 88 14.92 7.86 3.45
N PRO A 89 15.02 9.17 3.78
CA PRO A 89 16.32 9.78 4.02
C PRO A 89 17.03 9.01 5.14
N GLY A 90 18.15 8.40 4.76
CA GLY A 90 19.06 7.74 5.67
C GLY A 90 19.37 8.69 6.82
N ARG A 91 19.10 8.23 8.03
CA ARG A 91 19.50 8.90 9.26
C ARG A 91 21.00 9.16 9.17
N ARG A 92 21.38 10.43 9.03
CA ARG A 92 22.76 10.86 9.25
C ARG A 92 23.11 10.56 10.69
N ASP A 93 24.18 9.81 10.90
CA ASP A 93 24.96 9.94 12.12
C ASP A 93 26.46 9.82 11.80
N LYS A 94 27.13 10.95 12.04
CA LYS A 94 28.55 11.20 12.30
C LYS A 94 29.54 11.42 11.15
#